data_AF-A0A1Q8AFJ9-F1
#
_entry.id   AF-A0A1Q8AFJ9-F1
#
_cell.length_a   1.000
_cell.length_b   1.000
_cell.length_c   1.000
_cell.angle_alpha   90.00
_cell.angle_beta   90.00
_cell.angle_gamma   90.00
#
_symmetry.space_group_name_H-M   'P 1'
#
loop_
_entity.id
_entity.type
_entity.pdbx_description
1 polymer ?
#
loop_
_entity_poly.entity_id
_entity_poly.type
_entity_poly.pdbx_seq_one_letter_code
_entity_poly.pdbx_strand_id
1 'polypeptide(L)'
;MLRTAGATFDGWLPFSPTPADYGSGLRAVREAAEGAGRAPDSVAAGVYLTVAVADDPRQAVNEMDAYMRAYYGVPAEVMARAQACHAGTLESASEWFAAYRAAGARHLVVRLARPGLSDYNETIPQILSAAHGR
;
A
#
# COMPACT_ATOMS: atom_id res chain seq x y z
N MET A 1 12.59 6.88 12.41
CA MET A 1 11.17 6.96 12.78
C MET A 1 10.59 5.63 13.27
N LEU A 2 11.01 4.46 12.75
CA LEU A 2 10.48 3.15 13.19
C LEU A 2 10.56 2.90 14.70
N ARG A 3 11.68 3.26 15.34
CA ARG A 3 11.84 3.16 16.80
C ARG A 3 10.78 3.93 17.57
N THR A 4 10.54 5.19 17.19
CA THR A 4 9.53 6.04 17.81
C THR A 4 8.12 5.48 17.60
N ALA A 5 7.84 4.95 16.40
CA ALA A 5 6.56 4.31 16.12
C ALA A 5 6.31 3.11 17.06
N GLY A 6 7.30 2.23 17.22
CA GLY A 6 7.21 1.10 18.14
C GLY A 6 7.13 1.50 19.61
N ALA A 7 7.96 2.44 20.05
CA ALA A 7 8.07 2.80 21.46
C ALA A 7 6.92 3.68 21.98
N THR A 8 6.25 4.43 21.11
CA THR A 8 5.37 5.53 21.55
C THR A 8 3.99 5.54 20.90
N PHE A 9 3.84 5.13 19.64
CA PHE A 9 2.57 5.26 18.91
C PHE A 9 1.75 3.98 18.95
N ASP A 10 0.44 4.12 18.71
CA ASP A 10 -0.51 2.99 18.62
C ASP A 10 -0.70 2.49 17.18
N GLY A 11 -0.07 3.14 16.21
CA GLY A 11 -0.18 2.76 14.80
C GLY A 11 1.04 3.14 13.99
N TRP A 12 1.28 2.33 12.96
CA TRP A 12 2.32 2.57 11.96
C TRP A 12 1.73 2.37 10.55
N LEU A 13 1.78 3.44 9.74
CA LEU A 13 1.21 3.49 8.39
C LEU A 13 2.28 3.97 7.39
N PRO A 14 3.18 3.09 6.93
CA PRO A 14 4.15 3.41 5.90
C PRO A 14 3.55 3.25 4.49
N PHE A 15 4.28 3.74 3.50
CA PHE A 15 4.04 3.49 2.08
C PHE A 15 5.19 2.66 1.46
N SER A 16 5.82 1.75 2.22
CA SER A 16 7.01 0.98 1.81
C SER A 16 6.87 0.38 0.41
N PRO A 17 7.87 0.52 -0.49
CA PRO A 17 7.73 0.12 -1.90
C PRO A 17 7.40 -1.36 -2.13
N THR A 18 7.95 -2.25 -1.30
CA THR A 18 7.77 -3.70 -1.44
C THR A 18 7.21 -4.35 -0.16
N PRO A 19 6.53 -5.51 -0.28
CA PRO A 19 6.12 -6.30 0.88
C PRO A 19 7.29 -6.73 1.78
N ALA A 20 8.47 -6.97 1.20
CA ALA A 20 9.66 -7.33 1.96
C ALA A 20 10.18 -6.15 2.81
N ASP A 21 10.25 -4.96 2.22
CA ASP A 21 10.63 -3.73 2.94
C ASP A 21 9.62 -3.41 4.04
N TYR A 22 8.33 -3.61 3.75
CA TYR A 22 7.26 -3.49 4.73
C TYR A 22 7.45 -4.45 5.91
N GLY A 23 7.65 -5.74 5.64
CA GLY A 23 7.83 -6.76 6.68
C GLY A 23 9.07 -6.49 7.54
N SER A 24 10.17 -6.06 6.93
CA SER A 24 11.38 -5.64 7.65
C SER A 24 11.11 -4.44 8.57
N GLY A 25 10.39 -3.42 8.07
CA GLY A 25 9.98 -2.26 8.85
C GLY A 25 9.05 -2.62 10.01
N LEU A 26 8.07 -3.51 9.78
CA LEU A 26 7.13 -3.97 10.80
C LEU A 26 7.86 -4.69 11.93
N ARG A 27 8.82 -5.55 11.59
CA ARG A 27 9.66 -6.23 12.58
C ARG A 27 10.43 -5.24 13.44
N ALA A 28 11.05 -4.22 12.84
CA ALA A 28 11.76 -3.18 13.60
C ALA A 28 10.83 -2.34 14.50
N VAL A 29 9.58 -2.10 14.09
CA VAL A 29 8.56 -1.46 14.93
C VAL A 29 8.20 -2.34 16.13
N ARG A 30 8.00 -3.64 15.91
CA ARG A 30 7.71 -4.61 16.97
C ARG A 30 8.85 -4.74 17.98
N GLU A 31 10.08 -4.89 17.49
CA GLU A 31 11.29 -4.93 18.33
C GLU A 31 11.42 -3.65 19.19
N ALA A 32 11.07 -2.48 18.64
CA ALA A 32 11.08 -1.23 19.38
C ALA A 32 9.95 -1.11 20.42
N ALA A 33 8.78 -1.71 20.16
CA ALA A 33 7.70 -1.80 21.14
C ALA A 33 8.10 -2.70 22.32
N GLU A 34 8.65 -3.88 22.04
CA GLU A 34 9.21 -4.79 23.05
C GLU A 34 10.29 -4.12 23.90
N GLY A 35 11.24 -3.44 23.26
CA GLY A 35 12.30 -2.70 23.95
C GLY A 35 11.80 -1.56 24.84
N ALA A 36 10.59 -1.07 24.61
CA ALA A 36 9.90 -0.07 25.43
C ALA A 36 8.98 -0.70 26.50
N GLY A 37 8.96 -2.03 26.64
CA GLY A 37 8.11 -2.75 27.59
C GLY A 37 6.64 -2.86 27.15
N ARG A 38 6.34 -2.65 25.87
CA ARG A 38 4.99 -2.79 25.28
C ARG A 38 4.84 -4.15 24.61
N ALA A 39 3.60 -4.61 24.45
CA ALA A 39 3.32 -5.78 23.63
C ALA A 39 3.70 -5.50 22.16
N PRO A 40 4.34 -6.44 21.44
CA PRO A 40 4.81 -6.20 20.07
C PRO A 40 3.67 -5.87 19.10
N ASP A 41 2.51 -6.47 19.31
CA ASP A 41 1.29 -6.32 18.51
C ASP A 41 0.40 -5.14 18.96
N SER A 42 0.82 -4.37 19.97
CA SER A 42 0.11 -3.16 20.42
C SER A 42 0.12 -2.03 19.38
N VAL A 43 1.00 -2.09 18.39
CA VAL A 43 1.05 -1.11 17.29
C VAL A 43 0.24 -1.64 16.10
N ALA A 44 -0.86 -0.96 15.78
CA ALA A 44 -1.68 -1.27 14.62
C ALA A 44 -0.87 -1.18 13.32
N ALA A 45 -0.83 -2.28 12.57
CA ALA A 45 -0.05 -2.42 11.35
C ALA A 45 -0.88 -2.02 10.11
N GLY A 46 -0.75 -0.76 9.69
CA GLY A 46 -1.32 -0.25 8.45
C GLY A 46 -0.35 -0.35 7.27
N VAL A 47 -0.83 -0.17 6.04
CA VAL A 47 -0.02 0.09 4.85
C VAL A 47 -0.78 0.99 3.88
N TYR A 48 -0.09 1.95 3.27
CA TYR A 48 -0.62 2.85 2.24
C TYR A 48 -0.18 2.38 0.85
N LEU A 49 -1.16 2.05 0.01
CA LEU A 49 -0.94 1.40 -1.28
C LEU A 49 -1.58 2.22 -2.40
N THR A 50 -0.84 2.49 -3.47
CA THR A 50 -1.40 3.17 -4.65
C THR A 50 -1.59 2.15 -5.78
N VAL A 51 -2.80 2.10 -6.35
CA VAL A 51 -3.15 1.09 -7.35
C VAL A 51 -3.86 1.71 -8.56
N ALA A 52 -3.48 1.27 -9.76
CA ALA A 52 -4.25 1.44 -10.98
C ALA A 52 -4.64 0.06 -11.50
N VAL A 53 -5.92 -0.14 -11.79
CA VAL A 53 -6.43 -1.39 -12.38
C VAL A 53 -7.20 -1.11 -13.66
N ALA A 54 -6.94 -1.93 -14.67
CA ALA A 54 -7.64 -1.97 -15.95
C ALA A 54 -7.58 -3.39 -16.52
N ASP A 55 -8.47 -3.71 -17.47
CA ASP A 55 -8.45 -5.01 -18.16
C ASP A 55 -7.18 -5.19 -19.00
N ASP A 56 -6.70 -4.11 -19.62
CA ASP A 56 -5.39 -4.05 -20.26
C ASP A 56 -4.34 -3.51 -19.26
N PRO A 57 -3.31 -4.29 -18.89
CA PRO A 57 -2.22 -3.82 -18.03
C PRO A 57 -1.51 -2.57 -18.57
N ARG A 58 -1.43 -2.38 -19.89
CA ARG A 58 -0.82 -1.18 -20.48
C ARG A 58 -1.63 0.07 -20.15
N GLN A 59 -2.95 -0.04 -20.13
CA GLN A 59 -3.84 1.04 -19.72
C GLN A 59 -3.60 1.40 -18.25
N ALA A 60 -3.53 0.40 -17.35
CA ALA A 60 -3.26 0.65 -15.94
C ALA A 60 -1.90 1.35 -15.71
N VAL A 61 -0.87 0.99 -16.47
CA VAL A 61 0.45 1.65 -16.42
C VAL A 61 0.34 3.12 -16.86
N ASN A 62 -0.38 3.39 -17.95
CA ASN A 62 -0.58 4.75 -18.45
C ASN A 62 -1.39 5.61 -17.45
N GLU A 63 -2.42 5.04 -16.83
CA GLU A 63 -3.22 5.72 -15.81
C GLU A 63 -2.39 6.06 -14.56
N MET A 64 -1.57 5.11 -14.10
CA MET A 64 -0.64 5.33 -12.99
C MET A 64 0.35 6.46 -13.32
N ASP A 65 0.96 6.47 -14.51
CA ASP A 65 1.90 7.51 -14.92
C ASP A 65 1.22 8.88 -15.05
N ALA A 66 0.05 8.95 -15.68
CA ALA A 66 -0.73 10.18 -15.78
C ALA A 66 -1.09 10.73 -14.39
N TYR A 67 -1.55 9.86 -13.48
CA TYR A 67 -1.87 10.23 -12.11
C TYR A 67 -0.65 10.76 -11.34
N MET A 68 0.49 10.06 -11.40
CA MET A 68 1.71 10.45 -10.69
C MET A 68 2.27 11.77 -11.21
N ARG A 69 2.21 12.01 -12.53
CA ARG A 69 2.60 13.30 -13.12
C ARG A 69 1.69 14.43 -12.66
N ALA A 70 0.39 14.20 -12.65
CA ALA A 70 -0.57 15.21 -12.21
C ALA A 70 -0.44 15.55 -10.71
N TYR A 71 -0.21 14.54 -9.87
CA TYR A 71 -0.17 14.70 -8.41
C TYR A 71 1.21 15.12 -7.88
N TYR A 72 2.29 14.52 -8.39
CA TYR A 72 3.67 14.72 -7.89
C TYR A 72 4.58 15.48 -8.86
N GLY A 73 4.15 15.73 -10.11
CA GLY A 73 4.97 16.39 -11.12
C GLY A 73 6.09 15.52 -11.72
N VAL A 74 6.13 14.21 -11.39
CA VAL A 74 7.17 13.27 -11.83
C VAL A 74 6.57 11.96 -12.36
N PRO A 75 7.30 11.20 -13.19
CA PRO A 75 6.83 9.91 -13.70
C PRO A 75 6.54 8.89 -12.60
N ALA A 76 5.65 7.94 -12.88
CA ALA A 76 5.31 6.87 -11.93
C ALA A 76 6.52 6.02 -11.54
N GLU A 77 7.46 5.77 -12.45
CA GLU A 77 8.69 5.01 -12.18
C GLU A 77 9.52 5.67 -11.06
N VAL A 78 9.59 7.00 -11.02
CA VAL A 78 10.33 7.73 -9.99
C VAL A 78 9.66 7.50 -8.63
N MET A 79 8.33 7.60 -8.58
CA MET A 79 7.58 7.39 -7.36
C MET A 79 7.59 5.93 -6.88
N ALA A 80 7.57 4.96 -7.78
CA ALA A 80 7.59 3.54 -7.45
C ALA A 80 8.86 3.10 -6.70
N ARG A 81 9.94 3.88 -6.79
CA ARG A 81 11.17 3.67 -6.00
C ARG A 81 11.01 4.06 -4.52
N ALA A 82 10.03 4.91 -4.22
CA ALA A 82 9.82 5.49 -2.89
C ALA A 82 8.52 5.04 -2.23
N GLN A 83 7.47 4.74 -3.01
CA GLN A 83 6.17 4.32 -2.51
C GLN A 83 5.62 3.08 -3.23
N ALA A 84 4.79 2.32 -2.51
CA ALA A 84 4.05 1.19 -3.04
C ALA A 84 3.11 1.61 -4.19
N CYS A 85 3.44 1.15 -5.40
CA CYS A 85 2.65 1.36 -6.61
C CYS A 85 2.40 0.03 -7.32
N HIS A 86 1.16 -0.22 -7.70
CA HIS A 86 0.79 -1.36 -8.55
C HIS A 86 -0.07 -0.89 -9.72
N ALA A 87 0.30 -1.32 -10.93
CA ALA A 87 -0.46 -1.08 -12.14
C ALA A 87 -0.65 -2.42 -12.86
N GLY A 88 -1.89 -2.87 -13.03
CA GLY A 88 -2.16 -4.17 -13.64
C GLY A 88 -3.65 -4.52 -13.69
N THR A 89 -3.95 -5.82 -13.74
CA THR A 89 -5.32 -6.31 -13.67
C THR A 89 -5.83 -6.34 -12.22
N LEU A 90 -7.13 -6.54 -12.05
CA LEU A 90 -7.73 -6.73 -10.73
C LEU A 90 -7.16 -7.97 -10.02
N GLU A 91 -6.88 -9.04 -10.78
CA GLU A 91 -6.27 -10.27 -10.27
C GLU A 91 -4.87 -10.01 -9.70
N SER A 92 -3.99 -9.36 -10.46
CA SER A 92 -2.63 -9.07 -9.98
C SER A 92 -2.64 -8.07 -8.82
N ALA A 93 -3.61 -7.17 -8.75
CA ALA A 93 -3.79 -6.29 -7.59
C ALA A 93 -4.20 -7.09 -6.34
N SER A 94 -5.09 -8.08 -6.48
CA SER A 94 -5.48 -8.98 -5.38
C SER A 94 -4.29 -9.74 -4.80
N GLU A 95 -3.44 -10.31 -5.68
CA GLU A 95 -2.19 -10.99 -5.28
C GLU A 95 -1.23 -10.04 -4.57
N TRP A 96 -1.09 -8.81 -5.09
CA TRP A 96 -0.24 -7.79 -4.49
C TRP A 96 -0.72 -7.37 -3.10
N PHE A 97 -2.03 -7.17 -2.91
CA PHE A 97 -2.61 -6.94 -1.59
C PHE A 97 -2.38 -8.13 -0.64
N ALA A 98 -2.50 -9.37 -1.15
CA ALA A 98 -2.23 -10.57 -0.38
C ALA A 98 -0.78 -10.62 0.13
N ALA A 99 0.19 -10.20 -0.69
CA ALA A 99 1.59 -10.16 -0.30
C ALA A 99 1.84 -9.20 0.88
N TYR A 100 1.21 -8.01 0.90
CA TYR A 100 1.31 -7.10 2.05
C TYR A 100 0.61 -7.64 3.30
N ARG A 101 -0.55 -8.30 3.15
CA ARG A 101 -1.22 -8.98 4.27
C ARG A 101 -0.31 -10.09 4.84
N ALA A 102 0.31 -10.90 3.99
CA ALA A 102 1.25 -11.95 4.39
C ALA A 102 2.49 -11.36 5.09
N ALA A 103 2.95 -10.16 4.69
CA ALA A 103 4.02 -9.43 5.35
C ALA A 103 3.60 -8.80 6.70
N GLY A 104 2.33 -8.92 7.10
CA GLY A 104 1.82 -8.55 8.42
C GLY A 104 0.90 -7.33 8.44
N ALA A 105 0.54 -6.76 7.28
CA ALA A 105 -0.40 -5.65 7.23
C ALA A 105 -1.81 -6.10 7.64
N ARG A 106 -2.46 -5.31 8.50
CA ARG A 106 -3.83 -5.55 8.99
C ARG A 106 -4.83 -4.53 8.49
N HIS A 107 -4.36 -3.32 8.19
CA HIS A 107 -5.17 -2.24 7.64
C HIS A 107 -4.58 -1.77 6.31
N LEU A 108 -5.34 -1.89 5.22
CA LEU A 108 -4.91 -1.45 3.90
C LEU A 108 -5.60 -0.13 3.59
N VAL A 109 -4.82 0.94 3.43
CA VAL A 109 -5.28 2.23 2.91
C VAL A 109 -4.96 2.27 1.42
N VAL A 110 -5.99 2.17 0.57
CA VAL A 110 -5.82 2.04 -0.87
C VAL A 110 -6.17 3.37 -1.56
N ARG A 111 -5.20 3.94 -2.28
CA ARG A 111 -5.38 5.09 -3.17
C ARG A 111 -5.50 4.62 -4.60
N LEU A 112 -6.57 5.01 -5.27
CA LEU A 112 -6.73 4.77 -6.72
C LEU A 112 -5.93 5.80 -7.50
N ALA A 113 -4.97 5.35 -8.29
CA ALA A 113 -4.22 6.19 -9.21
C ALA A 113 -5.01 6.33 -10.51
N ARG A 114 -5.90 7.32 -10.55
CA ARG A 114 -6.78 7.59 -11.68
C ARG A 114 -6.89 9.08 -11.93
N PRO A 115 -6.85 9.53 -13.20
CA PRO A 115 -6.92 10.95 -13.52
C PRO A 115 -8.35 11.53 -13.36
N GLY A 116 -9.38 10.70 -13.19
CA GLY A 116 -10.77 11.11 -13.03
C GLY A 116 -11.60 10.18 -12.15
N LEU A 117 -12.86 10.53 -11.92
CA LEU A 117 -13.80 9.82 -11.03
C LEU A 117 -15.00 9.19 -11.75
N SER A 118 -15.01 9.17 -13.09
CA SER A 118 -16.19 8.81 -13.90
C SER A 118 -16.72 7.40 -13.66
N ASP A 119 -15.85 6.46 -13.27
CA ASP A 119 -16.17 5.05 -12.99
C ASP A 119 -15.91 4.67 -11.51
N TYR A 120 -15.77 5.67 -10.64
CA TYR A 120 -15.34 5.47 -9.25
C TYR A 120 -16.27 4.52 -8.49
N ASN A 121 -17.58 4.72 -8.62
CA ASN A 121 -18.59 3.92 -7.92
C ASN A 121 -18.63 2.46 -8.42
N GLU A 122 -18.23 2.20 -9.65
CA GLU A 122 -18.20 0.85 -10.23
C GLU A 122 -16.94 0.10 -9.84
N THR A 123 -15.81 0.81 -9.76
CA THR A 123 -14.50 0.21 -9.49
C THR A 123 -14.26 -0.03 -8.00
N ILE A 124 -14.74 0.86 -7.12
CA ILE A 124 -14.51 0.73 -5.67
C ILE A 124 -14.96 -0.62 -5.10
N PRO A 125 -16.17 -1.14 -5.41
CA PRO A 125 -16.58 -2.47 -4.94
C PRO A 125 -15.63 -3.59 -5.38
N GLN A 126 -15.11 -3.52 -6.60
CA GLN A 126 -14.19 -4.51 -7.15
C GLN A 126 -12.84 -4.49 -6.43
N ILE A 127 -12.26 -3.30 -6.24
CA ILE A 127 -11.01 -3.12 -5.50
C ILE A 127 -11.17 -3.53 -4.03
N LEU A 128 -12.28 -3.17 -3.39
CA LEU A 128 -12.56 -3.60 -2.02
C LEU A 128 -12.65 -5.12 -1.93
N SER A 129 -13.30 -5.78 -2.89
CA SER A 129 -13.34 -7.25 -2.94
C SER A 129 -11.96 -7.87 -3.13
N ALA A 130 -11.11 -7.30 -3.99
CA ALA A 130 -9.74 -7.77 -4.20
C ALA A 130 -8.85 -7.56 -2.96
N ALA A 131 -9.06 -6.45 -2.23
CA ALA A 131 -8.27 -6.11 -1.05
C ALA A 131 -8.58 -6.97 0.18
N HIS A 132 -9.80 -7.51 0.30
CA HIS A 132 -10.16 -8.39 1.42
C HIS A 132 -9.70 -9.83 1.23
N GLY A 133 -9.56 -10.30 -0.03
CA GLY A 133 -9.44 -11.73 -0.32
C GLY A 133 -10.76 -12.46 0.02
N ARG A 134 -11.11 -13.48 -0.74
CA ARG A 134 -12.19 -14.39 -0.33
C ARG A 134 -11.69 -15.35 0.74
#